data_AF-A0A1E3LUM7-F1
#
_entry.id   AF-A0A1E3LUM7-F1
#
_cell.length_a   1.000
_cell.length_b   1.000
_cell.length_c   1.000
_cell.angle_alpha   90.00
_cell.angle_beta   90.00
_cell.angle_gamma   90.00
#
_symmetry.space_group_name_H-M   'P 1'
#
loop_
_entity.id
_entity.type
_entity.pdbx_description
1 polymer ?
#
loop_
_entity_poly.entity_id
_entity_poly.type
_entity_poly.pdbx_seq_one_letter_code
_entity_poly.pdbx_strand_id
1 'polypeptide(L)'
;MAEWRLKKVTNAEMARRLGKSLSLVNKIRAGQTPFTGRLIDQFVDILQIDPVRAYIAVDILHEPMVYYSPRFATAVTESLEYFSAILSDPDIPEIVTGSERGIGRTGLTG
;
A
#
# COMPACT_ATOMS: atom_id res chain seq x y z
N MET A 1 -5.57 -2.33 -14.42
CA MET A 1 -5.74 -2.14 -15.88
C MET A 1 -5.30 -0.76 -16.38
N ALA A 2 -5.57 0.33 -15.62
CA ALA A 2 -5.08 1.66 -15.97
C ALA A 2 -3.53 1.77 -15.94
N GLU A 3 -2.87 1.30 -14.87
CA GLU A 3 -1.40 1.23 -14.75
C GLU A 3 -0.73 0.57 -15.95
N TRP A 4 -1.28 -0.57 -16.36
CA TRP A 4 -0.81 -1.33 -17.51
C TRP A 4 -0.81 -0.47 -18.79
N ARG A 5 -1.91 0.26 -19.04
CA ARG A 5 -2.02 1.16 -20.18
C ARG A 5 -1.06 2.35 -20.05
N LEU A 6 -0.92 2.91 -18.85
CA LEU A 6 -0.05 4.05 -18.59
C LEU A 6 1.43 3.71 -18.79
N LYS A 7 1.86 2.51 -18.37
CA LYS A 7 3.21 2.00 -18.60
C LYS A 7 3.44 1.43 -20.00
N LYS A 8 2.45 1.53 -20.90
CA LYS A 8 2.50 1.03 -22.30
C LYS A 8 2.93 -0.44 -22.41
N VAL A 9 2.66 -1.25 -21.39
CA VAL A 9 2.96 -2.69 -21.44
C VAL A 9 1.87 -3.36 -22.29
N THR A 10 2.24 -4.27 -23.20
CA THR A 10 1.25 -4.99 -24.03
C THR A 10 0.80 -6.28 -23.35
N ASN A 11 -0.29 -6.90 -23.83
CA ASN A 11 -0.72 -8.23 -23.38
C ASN A 11 0.33 -9.32 -23.64
N ALA A 12 1.01 -9.22 -24.78
CA ALA A 12 2.11 -10.12 -25.11
C ALA A 12 3.31 -9.94 -24.17
N GLU A 13 3.70 -8.70 -23.88
CA GLU A 13 4.82 -8.42 -22.98
C GLU A 13 4.52 -8.85 -21.54
N MET A 14 3.30 -8.60 -21.05
CA MET A 14 2.88 -9.07 -19.73
C MET A 14 2.87 -10.60 -19.65
N ALA A 15 2.37 -11.29 -20.68
CA ALA A 15 2.37 -12.75 -20.75
C ALA A 15 3.79 -13.31 -20.71
N ARG A 16 4.71 -12.70 -21.47
CA ARG A 16 6.14 -13.05 -21.45
C ARG A 16 6.75 -12.87 -20.05
N ARG A 17 6.52 -11.72 -19.40
CA ARG A 17 7.08 -11.42 -18.06
C ARG A 17 6.51 -12.32 -16.96
N LEU A 18 5.23 -12.66 -17.04
CA LEU A 18 4.57 -13.56 -16.06
C LEU A 18 4.90 -15.03 -16.30
N GLY A 19 5.48 -15.39 -17.45
CA GLY A 19 5.63 -16.79 -17.87
C GLY A 19 4.27 -17.48 -18.06
N LYS A 20 3.28 -16.76 -18.61
CA LYS A 20 1.90 -17.23 -18.80
C LYS A 20 1.47 -17.14 -20.26
N SER A 21 0.38 -17.83 -20.60
CA SER A 21 -0.20 -17.73 -21.95
C SER A 21 -0.87 -16.38 -22.16
N LEU A 22 -0.83 -15.89 -23.41
CA LEU A 22 -1.53 -14.67 -23.81
C LEU A 22 -3.04 -14.75 -23.52
N SER A 23 -3.64 -15.92 -23.70
CA SER A 23 -5.06 -16.17 -23.40
C SER A 23 -5.39 -15.95 -21.92
N LEU A 24 -4.57 -16.48 -21.01
CA LEU A 24 -4.76 -16.27 -19.57
C LEU A 24 -4.63 -14.78 -19.21
N VAL A 25 -3.63 -14.11 -19.77
CA VAL A 25 -3.41 -12.67 -19.54
C VAL A 25 -4.56 -11.82 -20.09
N ASN A 26 -5.16 -12.20 -21.22
CA ASN A 26 -6.37 -11.56 -21.74
C ASN A 26 -7.57 -11.75 -20.78
N LYS A 27 -7.76 -12.95 -20.21
CA LYS A 27 -8.82 -13.22 -19.23
C LYS A 27 -8.62 -12.45 -17.92
N ILE A 28 -7.39 -12.40 -17.40
CA ILE A 28 -7.03 -11.59 -16.23
C ILE A 28 -7.35 -10.12 -16.51
N ARG A 29 -6.95 -9.62 -17.69
CA ARG A 29 -7.23 -8.24 -18.09
C ARG A 29 -8.74 -7.97 -18.14
N ALA A 30 -9.53 -8.91 -18.63
CA ALA A 30 -11.00 -8.81 -18.68
C ALA A 30 -11.69 -8.99 -17.32
N GLY A 31 -10.95 -9.23 -16.22
CA GLY A 31 -11.51 -9.48 -14.89
C GLY A 31 -12.17 -10.86 -14.75
N GLN A 32 -11.93 -11.77 -15.70
CA GLN A 32 -12.54 -13.10 -15.75
C GLN A 32 -11.71 -14.16 -15.02
N THR A 33 -10.60 -13.76 -14.40
CA THR A 33 -9.74 -14.65 -13.62
C THR A 33 -9.47 -13.98 -12.28
N PRO A 34 -9.79 -14.64 -11.15
CA PRO A 34 -9.50 -14.12 -9.82
C PRO A 34 -8.01 -13.88 -9.63
N PHE A 35 -7.66 -12.80 -8.94
CA PHE A 35 -6.28 -12.55 -8.54
C PHE A 35 -5.94 -13.40 -7.31
N THR A 36 -4.86 -14.17 -7.39
CA THR A 36 -4.24 -14.79 -6.21
C THR A 36 -3.19 -13.85 -5.63
N GLY A 37 -2.86 -13.96 -4.35
CA GLY A 37 -1.83 -13.12 -3.70
C GLY A 37 -0.51 -13.14 -4.48
N ARG A 38 -0.02 -14.34 -4.82
CA ARG A 38 1.19 -14.50 -5.67
C ARG A 38 1.10 -13.77 -7.00
N LEU A 39 -0.07 -13.77 -7.64
CA LEU A 39 -0.26 -13.07 -8.90
C LEU A 39 -0.20 -11.55 -8.70
N ILE A 40 -0.79 -11.04 -7.61
CA ILE A 40 -0.72 -9.62 -7.24
C ILE A 40 0.75 -9.20 -7.06
N ASP A 41 1.54 -9.97 -6.31
CA ASP A 41 2.97 -9.69 -6.09
C ASP A 41 3.72 -9.58 -7.43
N GLN A 42 3.49 -10.55 -8.34
CA GLN A 42 4.09 -10.50 -9.67
C GLN A 42 3.65 -9.27 -10.48
N PHE A 43 2.41 -8.81 -10.33
CA PHE A 43 1.94 -7.58 -10.98
C PHE A 43 2.59 -6.34 -10.37
N VAL A 44 2.72 -6.28 -9.04
CA VAL A 44 3.41 -5.19 -8.33
C VAL A 44 4.84 -5.07 -8.86
N ASP A 45 5.56 -6.19 -8.96
CA ASP A 45 6.92 -6.22 -9.49
C ASP A 45 6.98 -5.81 -10.97
N ILE A 46 6.19 -6.44 -11.83
CA ILE A 46 6.27 -6.20 -13.29
C ILE A 46 5.86 -4.78 -13.64
N LEU A 47 4.83 -4.27 -12.97
CA LEU A 47 4.34 -2.92 -13.18
C LEU A 47 5.09 -1.91 -12.33
N GLN A 48 6.05 -2.32 -11.49
CA GLN A 48 6.81 -1.43 -10.60
C GLN A 48 5.85 -0.50 -9.85
N ILE A 49 4.85 -1.11 -9.20
CA ILE A 49 3.89 -0.42 -8.36
C ILE A 49 4.54 -0.23 -7.00
N ASP A 50 4.44 0.98 -6.45
CA ASP A 50 4.79 1.22 -5.06
C ASP A 50 3.61 0.76 -4.17
N PRO A 51 3.77 -0.31 -3.38
CA PRO A 51 2.67 -0.88 -2.60
C PRO A 51 2.19 0.06 -1.49
N VAL A 52 3.08 0.85 -0.88
CA VAL A 52 2.72 1.80 0.18
C VAL A 52 1.90 2.93 -0.42
N ARG A 53 2.35 3.52 -1.53
CA ARG A 53 1.60 4.56 -2.22
C ARG A 53 0.26 4.05 -2.75
N ALA A 54 0.21 2.82 -3.27
CA ALA A 54 -1.02 2.20 -3.73
C ALA A 54 -2.01 1.98 -2.56
N TYR A 55 -1.51 1.53 -1.42
CA TYR A 55 -2.31 1.35 -0.21
C TYR A 55 -2.92 2.68 0.26
N ILE A 56 -2.13 3.76 0.36
CA ILE A 56 -2.63 5.08 0.75
C ILE A 56 -3.71 5.57 -0.23
N ALA A 57 -3.48 5.44 -1.54
CA ALA A 57 -4.45 5.88 -2.55
C ALA A 57 -5.79 5.14 -2.47
N VAL A 58 -5.75 3.82 -2.24
CA VAL A 58 -6.95 2.96 -2.33
C VAL A 58 -7.67 2.83 -1.00
N ASP A 59 -6.93 2.57 0.08
CA ASP A 59 -7.51 2.21 1.39
C ASP A 59 -7.69 3.42 2.29
N ILE A 60 -6.75 4.39 2.26
CA ILE A 60 -6.83 5.58 3.12
C ILE A 60 -7.65 6.67 2.46
N LEU A 61 -7.33 7.00 1.20
CA LEU A 61 -7.97 8.11 0.49
C LEU A 61 -9.21 7.71 -0.30
N HIS A 62 -9.42 6.40 -0.52
CA HIS A 62 -10.50 5.88 -1.38
C HIS A 62 -10.55 6.51 -2.79
N GLU A 63 -9.42 6.98 -3.30
CA GLU A 63 -9.29 7.63 -4.61
C GLU A 63 -8.19 6.95 -5.44
N PRO A 64 -8.44 5.80 -6.07
CA PRO A 64 -7.40 5.02 -6.77
C PRO A 64 -6.67 5.78 -7.89
N MET A 65 -7.33 6.78 -8.50
CA MET A 65 -6.73 7.58 -9.56
C MET A 65 -5.67 8.56 -9.05
N VAL A 66 -5.67 8.90 -7.74
CA VAL A 66 -4.68 9.80 -7.14
C VAL A 66 -3.28 9.19 -7.15
N TYR A 67 -3.17 7.85 -7.19
CA TYR A 67 -1.90 7.13 -7.29
C TYR A 67 -1.00 7.61 -8.44
N TYR A 68 -1.61 8.04 -9.54
CA TYR A 68 -0.91 8.48 -10.75
C TYR A 68 -0.55 9.98 -10.73
N SER A 69 -0.96 10.73 -9.71
CA SER A 69 -0.66 12.14 -9.58
C SER A 69 0.78 12.35 -9.12
N PRO A 70 1.60 13.14 -9.84
CA PRO A 70 2.95 13.47 -9.38
C PRO A 70 2.96 14.17 -8.02
N ARG A 71 1.99 15.05 -7.76
CA ARG A 71 1.87 15.75 -6.47
C ARG A 71 1.62 14.78 -5.32
N PHE A 72 0.80 13.76 -5.56
CA PHE A 72 0.53 12.73 -4.56
C PHE A 72 1.76 11.88 -4.30
N ALA A 73 2.50 11.50 -5.34
CA ALA A 73 3.76 10.78 -5.19
C ALA A 73 4.76 11.55 -4.32
N THR A 74 4.96 12.85 -4.60
CA THR A 74 5.83 13.71 -3.78
C THR A 74 5.34 13.80 -2.33
N ALA A 75 4.06 14.06 -2.11
CA ALA A 75 3.50 14.19 -0.76
C ALA A 75 3.66 12.90 0.07
N VAL A 76 3.47 11.73 -0.54
CA VAL A 76 3.69 10.44 0.12
C VAL A 76 5.17 10.26 0.50
N THR A 77 6.10 10.53 -0.41
CA THR A 77 7.54 10.42 -0.13
C THR A 77 7.96 11.36 1.01
N GLU A 78 7.61 12.64 0.92
CA GLU A 78 7.95 13.64 1.95
C GLU A 78 7.35 13.29 3.31
N SER A 79 6.10 12.82 3.33
CA SER A 79 5.44 12.39 4.56
C SER A 79 6.15 11.19 5.21
N LEU A 80 6.50 10.18 4.41
CA LEU A 80 7.20 8.98 4.91
C LEU A 80 8.61 9.33 5.43
N GLU A 81 9.34 10.21 4.74
CA GLU A 81 10.64 10.69 5.21
C GLU A 81 10.53 11.46 6.52
N TYR A 82 9.55 12.37 6.61
CA TYR A 82 9.28 13.14 7.83
C TYR A 82 8.92 12.23 9.01
N PHE A 83 7.96 11.31 8.83
CA PHE A 83 7.57 10.40 9.92
C PHE A 83 8.68 9.40 10.27
N SER A 84 9.47 8.94 9.30
CA SER A 84 10.64 8.11 9.57
C SER A 84 11.66 8.85 10.45
N ALA A 85 11.93 10.12 10.16
CA ALA A 85 12.82 10.95 10.96
C ALA A 85 12.31 11.14 12.39
N ILE A 86 11.00 11.39 12.55
CA ILE A 86 10.36 11.48 13.87
C ILE A 86 10.45 10.14 14.61
N LEU A 87 9.94 9.06 14.02
CA LEU A 87 9.81 7.78 14.71
C LEU A 87 11.15 7.09 14.98
N SER A 88 12.22 7.51 14.29
CA SER A 88 13.58 7.02 14.51
C SER A 88 14.40 7.90 15.44
N ASP A 89 13.84 9.02 15.91
CA ASP A 89 14.50 9.90 16.88
C ASP A 89 14.42 9.26 18.29
N PRO A 90 15.56 8.88 18.89
CA PRO A 90 15.62 8.20 20.18
C PRO A 90 15.17 9.09 21.35
N ASP A 91 15.07 10.40 21.15
CA ASP A 91 14.66 11.38 22.17
C ASP A 91 13.16 11.70 22.14
N ILE A 92 12.35 11.06 21.26
CA ILE A 92 10.89 11.14 21.38
C ILE A 92 10.47 10.36 22.62
N PRO A 93 9.92 11.02 23.67
CA PRO A 93 9.46 10.32 24.85
C PRO A 93 8.40 9.31 24.42
N GLU A 94 8.63 8.04 24.77
CA GLU A 94 7.71 6.94 24.54
C GLU A 94 6.30 7.42 24.92
N ILE A 95 5.38 7.43 23.95
CA ILE A 95 3.99 7.80 24.24
C ILE A 95 3.47 6.74 25.20
N VAL A 96 3.51 7.05 26.50
CA VAL A 96 2.88 6.24 27.54
C VAL A 96 1.40 6.29 27.23
N THR A 97 0.93 5.31 26.46
CA THR A 97 -0.48 5.04 26.30
C THR A 97 -0.98 4.56 27.65
N GLY A 98 -1.55 5.49 28.41
CA GLY A 98 -2.16 5.22 29.70
C GLY A 98 -3.25 4.18 29.53
N SER A 99 -2.91 2.92 29.80
CA SER A 99 -3.87 1.84 29.99
C SER A 99 -4.52 2.05 31.35
N GLU A 100 -5.72 2.63 31.36
CA GLU A 100 -6.63 2.50 32.49
C GLU A 100 -6.84 1.02 32.81
N ARG A 101 -6.39 0.58 34.00
CA ARG A 101 -6.98 -0.52 34.75
C ARG A 101 -6.45 -0.51 36.19
N GLY A 102 -7.27 -0.02 37.11
CA GLY A 102 -6.98 -0.01 38.55
C GLY A 102 -8.19 0.42 39.37
N ILE A 103 -9.29 -0.31 39.21
CA ILE A 103 -10.52 -0.15 39.99
C ILE A 103 -10.23 -0.47 41.46
N GLY A 104 -10.45 0.51 42.34
CA GLY A 104 -10.90 0.32 43.73
C GLY A 104 -9.92 -0.24 44.76
N ARG A 105 -9.58 0.60 45.75
CA ARG A 105 -9.78 0.23 47.16
C ARG A 105 -9.84 1.46 48.06
N THR A 106 -11.04 1.64 48.61
CA THR A 106 -11.40 2.44 49.77
C THR A 106 -10.42 2.24 50.92
N GLY A 107 -9.99 3.33 51.55
CA GLY A 107 -9.16 3.33 52.76
C GLY A 107 -9.43 4.58 53.58
N LEU A 108 -10.58 4.59 54.26
CA LEU A 108 -10.80 5.37 55.48
C LEU A 108 -9.87 4.86 56.60
N THR A 109 -9.60 5.73 57.59
CA THR A 109 -8.83 5.60 58.86
C THR A 109 -7.38 6.12 58.78
N GLY A 110 -6.95 7.08 59.60
CA GLY A 110 -7.61 7.77 60.73
C GLY A 110 -6.84 9.01 61.16
#